data_AF-A0A8T8HVB3-F1
#
_entry.id   AF-A0A8T8HVB3-F1
#
_cell.length_a   1.000
_cell.length_b   1.000
_cell.length_c   1.000
_cell.angle_alpha   90.00
_cell.angle_beta   90.00
_cell.angle_gamma   90.00
#
_symmetry.space_group_name_H-M   'P 1'
#
loop_
_entity.id
_entity.type
_entity.pdbx_description
1 polymer ?
#
loop_
_entity_poly.entity_id
_entity_poly.type
_entity_poly.pdbx_seq_one_letter_code
_entity_poly.pdbx_strand_id
1 'polypeptide(L)'
;APAFDAATTTVPIAVDVTWTLPGDVPFEYATSVQAQRAGDRWQLRWQPAALHPRLAEGQSLAYSATPGAGALLDRHGAPVPPGFAPVVARSVAAEVGDLTGTPGWQVAAVDAAGAPVTVLAEKKAVVEETRTLTLDPATQGAAQAAVDGVGLPAVIVALAPSNGEILAVAQNAGADRQGPIALSNYFEPGSTFKVVTAAAALTGGGVGAGTVVECPGKQTIGPRTIVNDEQFDLGPVPLHRAFAASCNTSFSRLAADLPADALPRAASMFGLGADYAVAGITTNTGKVPPAATVTERVEAGIGQGTVQATPFGMALVAATVARGSTPTPQLIREIPTTGGGGAPLPGPVAAALRSMMGEVVTGGTARELAGLGGVRGKTGTAQHGDGTRSHGWFVGYRGDLAFAVLVVDAGTSKVAVGATAAFLGAL
;
A
#
# COMPACT_ATOMS: atom_id res chain seq x y z
N ALA A 1 13.69 50.85 79.79
CA ALA A 1 13.97 50.31 78.45
C ALA A 1 14.60 48.94 78.62
N PRO A 2 14.02 47.85 78.07
CA PRO A 2 14.77 46.61 77.93
C PRO A 2 15.70 46.73 76.73
N ALA A 3 16.93 46.25 76.90
CA ALA A 3 17.96 46.23 75.88
C ALA A 3 17.61 45.20 74.80
N PHE A 4 17.57 45.63 73.55
CA PHE A 4 17.56 44.74 72.39
C PHE A 4 19.00 44.34 72.08
N ASP A 5 19.26 43.03 72.05
CA ASP A 5 20.52 42.46 71.60
C ASP A 5 20.75 42.85 70.12
N ALA A 6 21.97 43.28 69.78
CA ALA A 6 22.38 43.69 68.44
C ALA A 6 22.64 42.48 67.51
N ALA A 7 21.83 41.43 67.63
CA ALA A 7 21.93 40.17 66.91
C ALA A 7 20.94 40.14 65.73
N THR A 8 21.45 40.43 64.54
CA THR A 8 20.92 40.06 63.20
C THR A 8 19.40 40.01 63.05
N THR A 9 18.77 41.16 62.84
CA THR A 9 17.38 41.19 62.34
C THR A 9 17.31 40.53 60.96
N THR A 10 16.53 39.46 60.83
CA THR A 10 16.15 38.85 59.55
C THR A 10 14.71 39.19 59.22
N VAL A 11 14.45 39.61 57.98
CA VAL A 11 13.09 39.93 57.49
C VAL A 11 12.80 39.09 56.26
N PRO A 12 11.71 38.30 56.23
CA PRO A 12 11.28 37.60 55.03
C PRO A 12 10.70 38.61 54.03
N ILE A 13 11.16 38.53 52.78
CA ILE A 13 10.61 39.27 51.65
C ILE A 13 9.90 38.26 50.76
N ALA A 14 8.59 38.45 50.55
CA ALA A 14 7.84 37.67 49.57
C ALA A 14 8.22 38.11 48.17
N VAL A 15 8.47 37.15 47.28
CA VAL A 15 8.87 37.39 45.90
C VAL A 15 8.05 36.48 45.00
N ASP A 16 7.36 37.06 44.04
CA ASP A 16 6.76 36.32 42.94
C ASP A 16 7.80 36.19 41.82
N VAL A 17 8.03 34.96 41.36
CA VAL A 17 9.03 34.66 40.35
C VAL A 17 8.32 34.07 39.14
N THR A 18 8.60 34.64 37.97
CA THR A 18 8.16 34.13 36.67
C THR A 18 9.38 33.84 35.81
N TRP A 19 9.50 32.61 35.34
CA TRP A 19 10.46 32.20 34.31
C TRP A 19 9.72 32.02 32.99
N THR A 20 10.31 32.49 31.89
CA THR A 20 9.83 32.16 30.54
C THR A 20 10.63 30.97 30.02
N LEU A 21 10.00 29.80 30.02
CA LEU A 21 10.58 28.56 29.49
C LEU A 21 10.50 28.53 27.96
N PRO A 22 11.26 27.66 27.28
CA PRO A 22 11.13 27.46 25.83
C PRO A 22 9.67 27.22 25.39
N GLY A 23 9.26 27.87 24.30
CA GLY A 23 7.87 27.89 23.83
C GLY A 23 6.98 28.92 24.53
N ASP A 24 7.58 29.96 25.13
CA ASP A 24 6.91 31.05 25.86
C ASP A 24 6.02 30.56 27.01
N VAL A 25 6.40 29.44 27.62
CA VAL A 25 5.64 28.85 28.73
C VAL A 25 6.03 29.52 30.05
N PRO A 26 5.09 30.16 30.77
CA PRO A 26 5.37 30.74 32.07
C PRO A 26 5.50 29.65 33.14
N PHE A 27 6.56 29.72 33.93
CA PHE A 27 6.72 28.96 35.17
C PHE A 27 6.74 29.93 36.34
N GLU A 28 5.64 29.93 37.09
CA GLU A 28 5.35 30.90 38.13
C GLU A 28 5.29 30.25 39.51
N TYR A 29 5.90 30.89 40.49
CA TYR A 29 5.82 30.48 41.89
C TYR A 29 6.15 31.64 42.81
N ALA A 30 5.62 31.57 44.03
CA ALA A 30 6.02 32.46 45.12
C ALA A 30 7.18 31.84 45.90
N THR A 31 8.13 32.68 46.31
CA THR A 31 9.20 32.30 47.24
C THR A 31 9.43 33.39 48.30
N SER A 32 10.30 33.09 49.27
CA SER A 32 10.73 34.06 50.27
C SER A 32 12.24 34.14 50.35
N VAL A 33 12.75 35.37 50.20
CA VAL A 33 14.17 35.68 50.40
C VAL A 33 14.34 36.32 51.77
N GLN A 34 15.36 35.90 52.52
CA GLN A 34 15.65 36.46 53.83
C GLN A 34 16.60 37.64 53.67
N ALA A 35 16.19 38.84 54.06
CA ALA A 35 17.09 39.98 54.19
C ALA A 35 17.67 40.00 55.60
N GLN A 36 18.98 40.17 55.72
CA GLN A 36 19.69 40.26 56.99
C GLN A 36 20.42 41.59 57.08
N ARG A 37 20.33 42.25 58.25
CA ARG A 37 21.10 43.45 58.51
C ARG A 37 22.54 43.10 58.88
N ALA A 38 23.50 43.61 58.12
CA ALA A 38 24.93 43.50 58.35
C ALA A 38 25.52 44.91 58.48
N GLY A 39 25.73 45.37 59.72
CA GLY A 39 26.10 46.76 60.01
C GLY A 39 24.98 47.75 59.65
N ASP A 40 25.30 48.73 58.81
CA ASP A 40 24.38 49.74 58.28
C ASP A 40 23.69 49.33 56.97
N ARG A 41 24.00 48.14 56.43
CA ARG A 41 23.47 47.66 55.15
C ARG A 41 22.58 46.43 55.31
N TRP A 42 21.57 46.34 54.44
CA TRP A 42 20.80 45.10 54.26
C TRP A 42 21.43 44.26 53.16
N GLN A 43 21.53 42.96 53.41
CA GLN A 43 22.03 41.99 52.46
C GLN A 43 21.02 40.86 52.31
N LEU A 44 20.88 40.32 51.10
CA LEU A 44 20.07 39.13 50.88
C LEU A 44 20.88 37.91 51.34
N ARG A 45 20.30 37.12 52.23
CA ARG A 45 20.84 35.81 52.60
C ARG A 45 20.49 34.82 51.51
N TRP A 46 21.51 34.43 50.75
CA TRP A 46 21.38 33.42 49.72
C TRP A 46 21.19 32.03 50.32
N GLN A 47 20.17 31.34 49.85
CA GLN A 47 19.86 29.94 50.17
C GLN A 47 19.14 29.32 48.96
N PRO A 48 19.20 28.01 48.74
CA PRO A 48 18.50 27.35 47.63
C PRO A 48 17.00 27.70 47.57
N ALA A 49 16.34 27.81 48.73
CA ALA A 49 14.95 28.24 48.84
C ALA A 49 14.69 29.65 48.26
N ALA A 50 15.70 30.53 48.22
CA ALA A 50 15.58 31.85 47.60
C ALA A 50 15.43 31.77 46.06
N LEU A 51 15.93 30.69 45.44
CA LEU A 51 15.69 30.40 44.02
C LEU A 51 14.34 29.74 43.82
N HIS A 52 14.04 28.65 44.53
CA HIS A 52 12.75 27.97 44.47
C HIS A 52 12.46 27.30 45.81
N PRO A 53 11.24 27.39 46.39
CA PRO A 53 10.95 26.97 47.77
C PRO A 53 11.17 25.48 48.04
N ARG A 54 11.20 24.65 46.98
CA ARG A 54 11.46 23.21 47.05
C ARG A 54 12.89 22.79 46.67
N LEU A 55 13.82 23.74 46.53
CA LEU A 55 15.22 23.45 46.22
C LEU A 55 16.03 23.28 47.52
N ALA A 56 16.84 22.22 47.60
CA ALA A 56 17.76 21.95 48.70
C ALA A 56 19.22 22.25 48.33
N GLU A 57 20.11 22.21 49.32
CA GLU A 57 21.55 22.41 49.08
C GLU A 57 22.12 21.31 48.16
N GLY A 58 22.97 21.71 47.22
CA GLY A 58 23.51 20.82 46.20
C GLY A 58 22.57 20.50 45.03
N GLN A 59 21.34 21.03 45.03
CA GLN A 59 20.41 20.88 43.92
C GLN A 59 20.42 22.08 42.97
N SER A 60 20.05 21.85 41.70
CA SER A 60 19.83 22.89 40.70
C SER A 60 18.50 22.69 39.98
N LEU A 61 18.04 23.72 39.27
CA LEU A 61 16.85 23.63 38.42
C LEU A 61 17.25 23.14 37.03
N ALA A 62 16.55 22.13 36.51
CA ALA A 62 16.69 21.66 35.15
C ALA A 62 15.34 21.71 34.42
N TYR A 63 15.39 22.15 33.16
CA TYR A 63 14.27 22.06 32.22
C TYR A 63 14.57 20.96 31.21
N SER A 64 13.57 20.13 30.91
CA SER A 64 13.65 19.16 29.81
C SER A 64 12.33 19.13 29.03
N ALA A 65 12.42 19.15 27.70
CA ALA A 65 11.29 19.01 26.80
C ALA A 65 11.13 17.54 26.35
N THR A 66 9.88 17.11 26.20
CA THR A 66 9.52 15.80 25.67
C THR A 66 8.74 15.99 24.37
N PRO A 67 9.23 15.51 23.22
CA PRO A 67 8.49 15.58 21.96
C PRO A 67 7.14 14.89 22.07
N GLY A 68 6.11 15.47 21.44
CA GLY A 68 4.78 14.86 21.32
C GLY A 68 4.49 14.31 19.92
N ALA A 69 5.30 14.62 18.91
CA ALA A 69 5.00 14.28 17.54
C ALA A 69 5.30 12.80 17.23
N GLY A 70 4.35 12.14 16.57
CA GLY A 70 4.58 10.91 15.80
C GLY A 70 5.16 11.21 14.42
N ALA A 71 5.38 10.17 13.62
CA ALA A 71 5.83 10.30 12.24
C ALA A 71 5.07 9.37 11.29
N LEU A 72 5.00 9.76 10.02
CA LEU A 72 4.63 8.86 8.93
C LEU A 72 5.91 8.34 8.28
N LEU A 73 6.15 7.05 8.41
CA LEU A 73 7.35 6.37 7.92
C LEU A 73 7.04 5.52 6.69
N ASP A 74 8.04 5.31 5.84
CA ASP A 74 8.02 4.30 4.80
C ASP A 74 8.27 2.90 5.38
N ARG A 75 8.25 1.89 4.53
CA ARG A 75 8.38 0.49 4.96
C ARG A 75 9.72 0.16 5.61
N HIS A 76 10.74 0.99 5.43
CA HIS A 76 12.09 0.82 6.00
C HIS A 76 12.28 1.64 7.28
N GLY A 77 11.23 2.35 7.73
CA GLY A 77 11.27 3.18 8.92
C GLY A 77 11.86 4.58 8.70
N ALA A 78 12.04 4.99 7.45
CA ALA A 78 12.50 6.35 7.13
C ALA A 78 11.30 7.30 6.93
N PRO A 79 11.44 8.61 7.19
CA PRO A 79 10.37 9.57 6.93
C PRO A 79 9.94 9.56 5.46
N VAL A 80 8.62 9.57 5.22
CA VAL A 80 8.09 9.63 3.86
C VAL A 80 8.45 10.96 3.19
N PRO A 81 9.07 10.95 1.99
CA PRO A 81 9.47 12.19 1.33
C PRO A 81 8.26 12.99 0.81
N PRO A 82 8.40 14.33 0.65
CA PRO A 82 7.35 15.14 0.03
C PRO A 82 7.00 14.65 -1.38
N GLY A 83 5.70 14.61 -1.71
CA GLY A 83 5.23 14.17 -3.02
C GLY A 83 5.29 12.65 -3.25
N PHE A 84 5.65 11.87 -2.23
CA PHE A 84 5.65 10.41 -2.31
C PHE A 84 4.24 9.85 -2.50
N ALA A 85 4.10 8.91 -3.46
CA ALA A 85 2.87 8.18 -3.74
C ALA A 85 1.60 9.08 -3.77
N PRO A 86 1.54 10.06 -4.70
CA PRO A 86 0.51 11.10 -4.69
C PRO A 86 -0.92 10.55 -4.77
N VAL A 87 -1.09 9.36 -5.36
CA VAL A 87 -2.37 8.65 -5.49
C VAL A 87 -3.03 8.37 -4.13
N VAL A 88 -2.24 8.01 -3.13
CA VAL A 88 -2.75 7.59 -1.80
C VAL A 88 -2.41 8.59 -0.69
N ALA A 89 -1.54 9.57 -0.96
CA ALA A 89 -1.07 10.52 0.05
C ALA A 89 -2.22 11.23 0.79
N ARG A 90 -3.24 11.69 0.07
CA ARG A 90 -4.39 12.39 0.67
C ARG A 90 -5.25 11.47 1.54
N SER A 91 -5.54 10.26 1.08
CA SER A 91 -6.40 9.31 1.81
C SER A 91 -5.66 8.74 3.02
N VAL A 92 -4.35 8.49 2.90
CA VAL A 92 -3.49 8.15 4.04
C VAL A 92 -3.49 9.28 5.07
N ALA A 93 -3.27 10.53 4.66
CA ALA A 93 -3.30 11.67 5.59
C ALA A 93 -4.64 11.79 6.32
N ALA A 94 -5.76 11.51 5.64
CA ALA A 94 -7.08 11.52 6.24
C ALA A 94 -7.30 10.38 7.25
N GLU A 95 -6.71 9.21 7.00
CA GLU A 95 -6.79 8.04 7.90
C GLU A 95 -5.89 8.20 9.13
N VAL A 96 -4.62 8.61 8.94
CA VAL A 96 -3.66 8.73 10.04
C VAL A 96 -3.92 9.94 10.93
N GLY A 97 -4.60 10.96 10.39
CA GLY A 97 -4.90 12.18 11.12
C GLY A 97 -3.67 13.05 11.36
N ASP A 98 -3.77 13.91 12.38
CA ASP A 98 -2.68 14.80 12.79
C ASP A 98 -1.68 14.05 13.68
N LEU A 99 -0.42 13.99 13.25
CA LEU A 99 0.66 13.34 13.98
C LEU A 99 1.54 14.34 14.77
N THR A 100 1.18 15.63 14.80
CA THR A 100 2.01 16.66 15.46
C THR A 100 2.06 16.51 16.98
N GLY A 101 1.02 15.94 17.57
CA GLY A 101 0.86 15.74 19.01
C GLY A 101 1.01 17.02 19.83
N THR A 102 1.15 16.87 21.16
CA THR A 102 1.41 18.01 22.05
C THR A 102 2.72 17.79 22.78
N PRO A 103 3.74 18.65 22.60
CA PRO A 103 4.98 18.53 23.34
C PRO A 103 4.74 18.74 24.83
N GLY A 104 5.45 17.94 25.63
CA GLY A 104 5.51 18.06 27.08
C GLY A 104 6.79 18.75 27.53
N TRP A 105 6.82 19.11 28.80
CA TRP A 105 8.01 19.64 29.45
C TRP A 105 7.95 19.36 30.96
N GLN A 106 9.10 19.36 31.61
CA GLN A 106 9.20 19.37 33.06
C GLN A 106 10.29 20.34 33.53
N VAL A 107 10.05 20.94 34.69
CA VAL A 107 11.06 21.61 35.50
C VAL A 107 11.25 20.77 36.75
N ALA A 108 12.48 20.33 37.02
CA ALA A 108 12.81 19.50 38.17
C ALA A 108 13.97 20.09 38.98
N ALA A 109 13.96 19.85 40.28
CA ALA A 109 15.16 19.95 41.10
C ALA A 109 16.01 18.70 40.84
N VAL A 110 17.23 18.89 40.36
CA VAL A 110 18.20 17.82 40.07
C VAL A 110 19.36 17.85 41.06
N ASP A 111 19.96 16.69 41.34
CA ASP A 111 21.19 16.61 42.13
C ASP A 111 22.44 17.05 41.34
N ALA A 112 23.62 16.92 41.96
CA ALA A 112 24.89 17.27 41.33
C ALA A 112 25.23 16.43 40.08
N ALA A 113 24.60 15.26 39.90
CA ALA A 113 24.76 14.41 38.73
C ALA A 113 23.70 14.72 37.63
N GLY A 114 22.77 15.64 37.89
CA GLY A 114 21.68 15.99 36.99
C GLY A 114 20.49 15.02 37.06
N ALA A 115 20.45 14.11 38.03
CA ALA A 115 19.32 13.20 38.20
C ALA A 115 18.13 13.92 38.86
N PRO A 116 16.89 13.77 38.36
CA PRO A 116 15.72 14.42 38.93
C PRO A 116 15.41 13.88 40.33
N VAL A 117 15.39 14.78 41.32
CA VAL A 117 15.03 14.47 42.70
C VAL A 117 13.57 14.83 42.98
N THR A 118 13.12 15.99 42.50
CA THR A 118 11.75 16.47 42.70
C THR A 118 11.23 17.16 41.44
N VAL A 119 10.09 16.71 40.92
CA VAL A 119 9.39 17.43 39.83
C VAL A 119 8.70 18.67 40.41
N LEU A 120 9.04 19.83 39.86
CA LEU A 120 8.55 21.12 40.33
C LEU A 120 7.32 21.58 39.56
N ALA A 121 7.35 21.46 38.24
CA ALA A 121 6.20 21.65 37.38
C ALA A 121 6.35 20.76 36.16
N GLU A 122 5.23 20.28 35.62
CA GLU A 122 5.23 19.51 34.40
C GLU A 122 3.99 19.77 33.56
N LYS A 123 4.16 19.63 32.25
CA LYS A 123 3.10 19.36 31.30
C LYS A 123 3.47 18.06 30.59
N LYS A 124 2.65 17.03 30.75
CA LYS A 124 2.89 15.75 30.06
C LYS A 124 2.74 15.92 28.56
N ALA A 125 3.62 15.28 27.80
CA ALA A 125 3.48 15.19 26.35
C ALA A 125 2.27 14.32 26.03
N VAL A 126 1.54 14.70 24.98
CA VAL A 126 0.62 13.81 24.27
C VAL A 126 1.38 13.33 23.04
N VAL A 127 1.87 12.09 23.11
CA VAL A 127 2.65 11.48 22.04
C VAL A 127 1.71 10.86 21.04
N GLU A 128 1.70 11.36 19.81
CA GLU A 128 0.97 10.73 18.72
C GLU A 128 1.71 9.48 18.21
N GLU A 129 0.95 8.47 17.83
CA GLU A 129 1.51 7.20 17.39
C GLU A 129 2.15 7.34 16.01
N THR A 130 3.37 6.84 15.89
CA THR A 130 4.03 6.69 14.58
C THR A 130 3.28 5.66 13.75
N ARG A 131 3.10 5.96 12.46
CA ARG A 131 2.47 5.09 11.48
C ARG A 131 3.47 4.73 10.39
N THR A 132 3.44 3.47 9.97
CA THR A 132 4.37 2.94 8.97
C THR A 132 3.59 2.52 7.72
N LEU A 133 3.87 3.19 6.61
CA LEU A 133 3.39 2.78 5.29
C LEU A 133 4.18 1.56 4.82
N THR A 134 3.48 0.68 4.13
CA THR A 134 4.04 -0.52 3.49
C THR A 134 4.67 -0.23 2.12
N LEU A 135 4.41 0.96 1.57
CA LEU A 135 4.97 1.43 0.30
C LEU A 135 6.50 1.42 0.36
N ASP A 136 7.11 0.86 -0.67
CA ASP A 136 8.56 0.80 -0.83
C ASP A 136 9.04 1.96 -1.69
N PRO A 137 9.95 2.82 -1.23
CA PRO A 137 10.41 3.97 -2.01
C PRO A 137 11.01 3.61 -3.37
N ALA A 138 11.79 2.53 -3.45
CA ALA A 138 12.41 2.09 -4.70
C ALA A 138 11.37 1.56 -5.68
N THR A 139 10.45 0.71 -5.22
CA THR A 139 9.35 0.14 -6.00
C THR A 139 8.38 1.22 -6.46
N GLN A 140 7.97 2.13 -5.58
CA GLN A 140 7.10 3.26 -5.91
C GLN A 140 7.77 4.19 -6.91
N GLY A 141 9.05 4.52 -6.73
CA GLY A 141 9.80 5.37 -7.66
C GLY A 141 9.94 4.74 -9.05
N ALA A 142 10.28 3.45 -9.12
CA ALA A 142 10.37 2.71 -10.37
C ALA A 142 9.00 2.61 -11.07
N ALA A 143 7.93 2.33 -10.32
CA ALA A 143 6.58 2.24 -10.86
C ALA A 143 6.10 3.61 -11.39
N GLN A 144 6.36 4.69 -10.65
CA GLN A 144 6.01 6.05 -11.06
C GLN A 144 6.76 6.47 -12.33
N ALA A 145 8.08 6.27 -12.36
CA ALA A 145 8.88 6.59 -13.55
C ALA A 145 8.42 5.79 -14.78
N ALA A 146 8.03 4.53 -14.61
CA ALA A 146 7.53 3.69 -15.69
C ALA A 146 6.19 4.20 -16.26
N VAL A 147 5.22 4.58 -15.42
CA VAL A 147 3.93 5.12 -15.91
C VAL A 147 4.08 6.52 -16.50
N ASP A 148 4.98 7.35 -15.96
CA ASP A 148 5.25 8.69 -16.48
C ASP A 148 5.91 8.66 -17.87
N GLY A 149 6.64 7.58 -18.19
CA GLY A 149 7.17 7.32 -19.53
C GLY A 149 6.11 6.93 -20.58
N VAL A 150 4.86 6.70 -20.18
CA VAL A 150 3.76 6.30 -21.08
C VAL A 150 2.91 7.52 -21.44
N GLY A 151 2.77 7.78 -22.75
CA GLY A 151 1.97 8.92 -23.25
C GLY A 151 0.44 8.80 -23.10
N LEU A 152 -0.04 7.64 -22.66
CA LEU A 152 -1.45 7.34 -22.39
C LEU A 152 -1.68 7.19 -20.89
N PRO A 153 -2.93 7.31 -20.39
CA PRO A 153 -3.23 7.07 -18.97
C PRO A 153 -2.76 5.67 -18.56
N ALA A 154 -1.81 5.61 -17.62
CA ALA A 154 -1.15 4.37 -17.23
C ALA A 154 -1.07 4.25 -15.72
N VAL A 155 -1.17 3.00 -15.23
CA VAL A 155 -1.13 2.66 -13.82
C VAL A 155 -0.30 1.41 -13.58
N ILE A 156 0.38 1.38 -12.43
CA ILE A 156 1.03 0.20 -11.88
C ILE A 156 0.64 0.08 -10.40
N VAL A 157 0.12 -1.09 -10.03
CA VAL A 157 -0.08 -1.46 -8.62
C VAL A 157 0.78 -2.67 -8.33
N ALA A 158 1.53 -2.64 -7.22
CA ALA A 158 2.42 -3.72 -6.81
C ALA A 158 2.24 -4.10 -5.34
N LEU A 159 2.33 -5.40 -5.05
CA LEU A 159 2.21 -5.97 -3.71
C LEU A 159 3.30 -7.03 -3.50
N ALA A 160 3.64 -7.27 -2.24
CA ALA A 160 4.44 -8.43 -1.83
C ALA A 160 3.53 -9.66 -1.61
N PRO A 161 3.66 -10.73 -2.41
CA PRO A 161 2.89 -11.96 -2.20
C PRO A 161 3.08 -12.61 -0.82
N SER A 162 4.26 -12.50 -0.21
CA SER A 162 4.57 -13.16 1.06
C SER A 162 3.70 -12.67 2.23
N ASN A 163 3.49 -11.36 2.31
CA ASN A 163 2.87 -10.69 3.46
C ASN A 163 1.70 -9.77 3.09
N GLY A 164 1.46 -9.49 1.81
CA GLY A 164 0.37 -8.64 1.34
C GLY A 164 0.63 -7.13 1.44
N GLU A 165 1.84 -6.71 1.80
CA GLU A 165 2.21 -5.30 1.80
C GLU A 165 2.02 -4.68 0.41
N ILE A 166 1.32 -3.56 0.33
CA ILE A 166 1.20 -2.77 -0.90
C ILE A 166 2.51 -1.99 -1.06
N LEU A 167 3.28 -2.35 -2.08
CA LEU A 167 4.62 -1.80 -2.29
C LEU A 167 4.62 -0.55 -3.17
N ALA A 168 3.68 -0.47 -4.12
CA ALA A 168 3.52 0.70 -4.97
C ALA A 168 2.08 0.87 -5.47
N VAL A 169 1.65 2.13 -5.55
CA VAL A 169 0.44 2.57 -6.26
C VAL A 169 0.83 3.78 -7.09
N ALA A 170 1.06 3.56 -8.38
CA ALA A 170 1.54 4.59 -9.31
C ALA A 170 0.52 4.81 -10.43
N GLN A 171 0.30 6.08 -10.76
CA GLN A 171 -0.47 6.48 -11.94
C GLN A 171 0.12 7.79 -12.49
N ASN A 172 0.06 7.96 -13.80
CA ASN A 172 0.57 9.18 -14.44
C ASN A 172 -0.48 10.29 -14.50
N ALA A 173 -0.07 11.49 -14.93
CA ALA A 173 -0.95 12.64 -15.05
C ALA A 173 -2.19 12.40 -15.94
N GLY A 174 -2.10 11.50 -16.92
CA GLY A 174 -3.23 11.09 -17.76
C GLY A 174 -4.27 10.30 -16.99
N ALA A 175 -3.82 9.39 -16.13
CA ALA A 175 -4.65 8.59 -15.25
C ALA A 175 -5.21 9.41 -14.07
N ASP A 176 -4.42 10.35 -13.50
CA ASP A 176 -4.87 11.24 -12.43
C ASP A 176 -6.16 12.01 -12.78
N ARG A 177 -6.28 12.46 -14.03
CA ARG A 177 -7.48 13.16 -14.53
C ARG A 177 -8.74 12.27 -14.52
N GLN A 178 -8.59 10.96 -14.40
CA GLN A 178 -9.68 9.98 -14.33
C GLN A 178 -9.98 9.55 -12.88
N GLY A 179 -9.26 10.08 -11.89
CA GLY A 179 -9.39 9.74 -10.49
C GLY A 179 -8.48 8.59 -10.05
N PRO A 180 -8.81 7.88 -8.95
CA PRO A 180 -7.99 6.81 -8.39
C PRO A 180 -8.17 5.48 -9.15
N ILE A 181 -7.91 5.49 -10.47
CA ILE A 181 -8.21 4.35 -11.33
C ILE A 181 -7.35 3.11 -11.03
N ALA A 182 -6.23 3.28 -10.34
CA ALA A 182 -5.38 2.20 -9.85
C ALA A 182 -6.10 1.30 -8.82
N LEU A 183 -7.00 1.87 -8.01
CA LEU A 183 -7.54 1.19 -6.82
C LEU A 183 -9.04 0.87 -6.90
N SER A 184 -9.85 1.71 -7.57
CA SER A 184 -11.30 1.64 -7.43
C SER A 184 -12.09 1.57 -8.73
N ASN A 185 -11.50 1.94 -9.88
CA ASN A 185 -12.24 1.95 -11.14
C ASN A 185 -12.23 0.58 -11.81
N TYR A 186 -13.39 0.20 -12.30
CA TYR A 186 -13.61 -1.05 -13.01
C TYR A 186 -13.25 -0.92 -14.48
N PHE A 187 -12.52 -1.92 -14.97
CA PHE A 187 -12.15 -2.09 -16.36
C PHE A 187 -12.40 -3.53 -16.78
N GLU A 188 -12.56 -3.77 -18.07
CA GLU A 188 -12.50 -5.11 -18.63
C GLU A 188 -11.05 -5.64 -18.51
N PRO A 189 -10.82 -6.76 -17.80
CA PRO A 189 -9.46 -7.31 -17.66
C PRO A 189 -8.94 -7.97 -18.95
N GLY A 190 -9.86 -8.30 -19.87
CA GLY A 190 -9.55 -9.02 -21.10
C GLY A 190 -8.74 -10.29 -20.84
N SER A 191 -7.81 -10.61 -21.74
CA SER A 191 -7.06 -11.87 -21.69
C SER A 191 -6.20 -12.09 -20.43
N THR A 192 -6.01 -11.10 -19.55
CA THR A 192 -5.39 -11.34 -18.23
C THR A 192 -6.29 -12.19 -17.33
N PHE A 193 -7.62 -12.10 -17.50
CA PHE A 193 -8.60 -12.91 -16.78
C PHE A 193 -8.52 -14.41 -17.10
N LYS A 194 -7.84 -14.79 -18.19
CA LYS A 194 -7.60 -16.20 -18.53
C LYS A 194 -6.81 -16.94 -17.45
N VAL A 195 -6.11 -16.23 -16.55
CA VAL A 195 -5.55 -16.81 -15.32
C VAL A 195 -6.65 -17.45 -14.46
N VAL A 196 -7.74 -16.72 -14.24
CA VAL A 196 -8.91 -17.18 -13.46
C VAL A 196 -9.65 -18.29 -14.22
N THR A 197 -9.87 -18.13 -15.53
CA THR A 197 -10.53 -19.16 -16.36
C THR A 197 -9.73 -20.46 -16.40
N ALA A 198 -8.39 -20.37 -16.51
CA ALA A 198 -7.52 -21.55 -16.42
C ALA A 198 -7.63 -22.21 -15.05
N ALA A 199 -7.63 -21.44 -13.96
CA ALA A 199 -7.82 -21.98 -12.62
C ALA A 199 -9.16 -22.72 -12.47
N ALA A 200 -10.25 -22.16 -13.00
CA ALA A 200 -11.56 -22.80 -13.00
C ALA A 200 -11.55 -24.15 -13.74
N ALA A 201 -10.96 -24.19 -14.95
CA ALA A 201 -10.86 -25.41 -15.76
C ALA A 201 -9.97 -26.48 -15.10
N LEU A 202 -8.81 -26.08 -14.57
CA LEU A 202 -7.88 -26.99 -13.90
C LEU A 202 -8.47 -27.57 -12.60
N THR A 203 -9.22 -26.75 -11.83
CA THR A 203 -9.86 -27.18 -10.58
C THR A 203 -10.98 -28.18 -10.82
N GLY A 204 -11.67 -28.11 -11.96
CA GLY A 204 -12.70 -29.08 -12.34
C GLY A 204 -12.16 -30.50 -12.61
N GLY A 205 -10.84 -30.70 -12.70
CA GLY A 205 -10.19 -32.00 -12.81
C GLY A 205 -10.21 -32.66 -14.19
N GLY A 206 -10.97 -32.10 -15.15
CA GLY A 206 -11.09 -32.62 -16.52
C GLY A 206 -10.05 -32.09 -17.51
N VAL A 207 -9.27 -31.06 -17.13
CA VAL A 207 -8.29 -30.39 -17.99
C VAL A 207 -7.01 -30.16 -17.19
N GLY A 208 -5.86 -30.43 -17.81
CA GLY A 208 -4.53 -30.11 -17.30
C GLY A 208 -3.77 -29.18 -18.25
N ALA A 209 -2.63 -28.66 -17.81
CA ALA A 209 -1.80 -27.77 -18.65
C ALA A 209 -1.36 -28.43 -19.97
N GLY A 210 -1.19 -29.75 -19.98
CA GLY A 210 -0.84 -30.54 -21.17
C GLY A 210 -2.03 -31.00 -22.02
N THR A 211 -3.28 -30.76 -21.59
CA THR A 211 -4.46 -31.14 -22.36
C THR A 211 -4.45 -30.41 -23.69
N VAL A 212 -4.62 -31.14 -24.79
CA VAL A 212 -4.71 -30.56 -26.13
C VAL A 212 -6.05 -29.85 -26.27
N VAL A 213 -5.99 -28.59 -26.71
CA VAL A 213 -7.14 -27.73 -26.99
C VAL A 213 -7.02 -27.17 -28.40
N GLU A 214 -8.17 -26.97 -29.04
CA GLU A 214 -8.22 -26.32 -30.35
C GLU A 214 -8.00 -24.82 -30.21
N CYS A 215 -7.13 -24.25 -31.05
CA CYS A 215 -6.89 -22.82 -31.14
C CYS A 215 -7.03 -22.31 -32.60
N PRO A 216 -8.23 -22.44 -33.20
CA PRO A 216 -8.48 -21.90 -34.52
C PRO A 216 -8.47 -20.36 -34.48
N GLY A 217 -8.12 -19.71 -35.58
CA GLY A 217 -8.11 -18.24 -35.65
C GLY A 217 -9.47 -17.57 -35.43
N LYS A 218 -10.54 -18.31 -35.69
CA LYS A 218 -11.93 -17.90 -35.47
C LYS A 218 -12.79 -19.11 -35.13
N GLN A 219 -13.72 -18.95 -34.20
CA GLN A 219 -14.65 -20.01 -33.82
C GLN A 219 -16.01 -19.43 -33.45
N THR A 220 -17.09 -20.10 -33.89
CA THR A 220 -18.44 -19.80 -33.43
C THR A 220 -18.83 -20.76 -32.32
N ILE A 221 -19.20 -20.23 -31.15
CA ILE A 221 -19.63 -20.99 -29.98
C ILE A 221 -20.98 -20.45 -29.53
N GLY A 222 -22.05 -21.25 -29.71
CA GLY A 222 -23.41 -20.74 -29.58
C GLY A 222 -23.66 -19.60 -30.58
N PRO A 223 -24.22 -18.45 -30.16
CA PRO A 223 -24.47 -17.32 -31.05
C PRO A 223 -23.26 -16.37 -31.20
N ARG A 224 -22.13 -16.63 -30.53
CA ARG A 224 -20.97 -15.73 -30.54
C ARG A 224 -19.89 -16.23 -31.47
N THR A 225 -19.34 -15.31 -32.26
CA THR A 225 -18.12 -15.52 -33.04
C THR A 225 -16.96 -14.91 -32.29
N ILE A 226 -16.01 -15.76 -31.89
CA ILE A 226 -14.79 -15.38 -31.19
C ILE A 226 -13.64 -15.40 -32.19
N VAL A 227 -12.77 -14.40 -32.09
CA VAL A 227 -11.63 -14.21 -33.00
C VAL A 227 -10.37 -14.04 -32.17
N ASN A 228 -9.30 -14.72 -32.57
CA ASN A 228 -7.97 -14.49 -32.03
C ASN A 228 -7.42 -13.16 -32.56
N ASP A 229 -6.52 -12.53 -31.79
CA ASP A 229 -5.81 -11.35 -32.28
C ASP A 229 -5.11 -11.65 -33.61
N GLU A 230 -5.17 -10.73 -34.56
CA GLU A 230 -4.68 -10.93 -35.94
C GLU A 230 -5.18 -12.24 -36.63
N GLN A 231 -6.25 -12.87 -36.12
CA GLN A 231 -6.77 -14.17 -36.56
C GLN A 231 -5.73 -15.30 -36.56
N PHE A 232 -4.72 -15.27 -35.68
CA PHE A 232 -3.72 -16.34 -35.62
C PHE A 232 -4.36 -17.71 -35.34
N ASP A 233 -3.83 -18.75 -35.95
CA ASP A 233 -4.28 -20.13 -35.80
C ASP A 233 -3.09 -21.01 -35.38
N LEU A 234 -3.24 -21.75 -34.28
CA LEU A 234 -2.22 -22.71 -33.83
C LEU A 234 -2.63 -24.16 -34.05
N GLY A 235 -3.86 -24.42 -34.50
CA GLY A 235 -4.46 -25.75 -34.53
C GLY A 235 -4.57 -26.36 -33.12
N PRO A 236 -4.47 -27.71 -33.02
CA PRO A 236 -4.46 -28.40 -31.73
C PRO A 236 -3.12 -28.22 -31.02
N VAL A 237 -3.15 -27.58 -29.85
CA VAL A 237 -1.97 -27.36 -29.01
C VAL A 237 -2.25 -27.65 -27.53
N PRO A 238 -1.24 -27.97 -26.72
CA PRO A 238 -1.41 -28.03 -25.27
C PRO A 238 -1.96 -26.72 -24.69
N LEU A 239 -2.79 -26.80 -23.65
CA LEU A 239 -3.39 -25.63 -22.97
C LEU A 239 -2.34 -24.59 -22.57
N HIS A 240 -1.17 -25.01 -22.11
CA HIS A 240 -0.09 -24.09 -21.74
C HIS A 240 0.37 -23.23 -22.94
N ARG A 241 0.42 -23.79 -24.16
CA ARG A 241 0.74 -23.06 -25.40
C ARG A 241 -0.38 -22.12 -25.79
N ALA A 242 -1.64 -22.57 -25.72
CA ALA A 242 -2.81 -21.72 -25.98
C ALA A 242 -2.87 -20.53 -25.00
N PHE A 243 -2.55 -20.75 -23.72
CA PHE A 243 -2.44 -19.69 -22.72
C PHE A 243 -1.29 -18.73 -23.03
N ALA A 244 -0.11 -19.25 -23.37
CA ALA A 244 1.08 -18.47 -23.68
C ALA A 244 0.89 -17.57 -24.92
N ALA A 245 0.22 -18.09 -25.96
CA ALA A 245 -0.15 -17.34 -27.15
C ALA A 245 -1.42 -16.47 -26.97
N SER A 246 -2.06 -16.54 -25.81
CA SER A 246 -3.29 -15.79 -25.51
C SER A 246 -4.48 -16.13 -26.42
N CYS A 247 -4.66 -17.41 -26.80
CA CYS A 247 -5.75 -17.87 -27.66
C CYS A 247 -7.13 -17.55 -27.08
N ASN A 248 -7.97 -16.79 -27.79
CA ASN A 248 -9.33 -16.47 -27.36
C ASN A 248 -10.27 -17.65 -27.60
N THR A 249 -10.19 -18.28 -28.77
CA THR A 249 -11.08 -19.38 -29.15
C THR A 249 -10.98 -20.57 -28.20
N SER A 250 -9.77 -21.00 -27.80
CA SER A 250 -9.59 -22.04 -26.79
C SER A 250 -10.21 -21.69 -25.44
N PHE A 251 -10.00 -20.46 -24.96
CA PHE A 251 -10.48 -20.05 -23.63
C PHE A 251 -11.98 -19.79 -23.59
N SER A 252 -12.56 -19.25 -24.67
CA SER A 252 -14.01 -19.16 -24.81
C SER A 252 -14.65 -20.55 -24.88
N ARG A 253 -14.02 -21.53 -25.56
CA ARG A 253 -14.52 -22.91 -25.59
C ARG A 253 -14.45 -23.57 -24.21
N LEU A 254 -13.30 -23.47 -23.54
CA LEU A 254 -13.15 -23.96 -22.16
C LEU A 254 -14.23 -23.37 -21.25
N ALA A 255 -14.44 -22.06 -21.30
CA ALA A 255 -15.43 -21.40 -20.47
C ALA A 255 -16.87 -21.82 -20.83
N ALA A 256 -17.19 -22.04 -22.11
CA ALA A 256 -18.52 -22.51 -22.52
C ALA A 256 -18.89 -23.85 -21.86
N ASP A 257 -17.90 -24.72 -21.67
CA ASP A 257 -18.03 -26.05 -21.09
C ASP A 257 -18.04 -26.05 -19.54
N LEU A 258 -17.74 -24.90 -18.91
CA LEU A 258 -17.81 -24.76 -17.46
C LEU A 258 -19.24 -24.53 -16.95
N PRO A 259 -19.55 -24.93 -15.70
CA PRO A 259 -20.74 -24.49 -15.00
C PRO A 259 -20.83 -22.96 -14.89
N ALA A 260 -22.05 -22.43 -14.80
CA ALA A 260 -22.32 -20.99 -14.76
C ALA A 260 -21.61 -20.24 -13.61
N ASP A 261 -21.38 -20.93 -12.49
CA ASP A 261 -20.73 -20.38 -11.29
C ASP A 261 -19.22 -20.69 -11.21
N ALA A 262 -18.64 -21.37 -12.20
CA ALA A 262 -17.24 -21.77 -12.15
C ALA A 262 -16.28 -20.57 -12.14
N LEU A 263 -16.55 -19.54 -12.95
CA LEU A 263 -15.74 -18.33 -13.02
C LEU A 263 -15.81 -17.50 -11.72
N PRO A 264 -16.98 -17.18 -11.14
CA PRO A 264 -17.03 -16.51 -9.83
C PRO A 264 -16.36 -17.31 -8.71
N ARG A 265 -16.57 -18.64 -8.66
CA ARG A 265 -15.90 -19.49 -7.66
C ARG A 265 -14.38 -19.49 -7.80
N ALA A 266 -13.88 -19.47 -9.03
CA ALA A 266 -12.45 -19.34 -9.25
C ALA A 266 -11.94 -17.95 -8.87
N ALA A 267 -12.64 -16.89 -9.29
CA ALA A 267 -12.29 -15.50 -8.99
C ALA A 267 -12.16 -15.23 -7.48
N SER A 268 -13.04 -15.81 -6.66
CA SER A 268 -12.98 -15.64 -5.21
C SER A 268 -11.72 -16.26 -4.58
N MET A 269 -11.14 -17.33 -5.16
CA MET A 269 -9.84 -17.86 -4.72
C MET A 269 -8.68 -16.88 -4.95
N PHE A 270 -8.85 -15.90 -5.84
CA PHE A 270 -7.90 -14.82 -6.11
C PHE A 270 -8.21 -13.52 -5.36
N GLY A 271 -9.23 -13.51 -4.50
CA GLY A 271 -9.70 -12.29 -3.83
C GLY A 271 -10.40 -11.30 -4.76
N LEU A 272 -10.72 -11.70 -6.00
CA LEU A 272 -11.39 -10.86 -6.97
C LEU A 272 -12.91 -10.89 -6.71
N GLY A 273 -13.50 -9.71 -6.50
CA GLY A 273 -14.89 -9.58 -6.04
C GLY A 273 -15.07 -9.63 -4.53
N ALA A 274 -13.98 -9.68 -3.76
CA ALA A 274 -14.01 -9.54 -2.32
C ALA A 274 -13.84 -8.07 -1.89
N ASP A 275 -14.50 -7.71 -0.80
CA ASP A 275 -14.38 -6.41 -0.15
C ASP A 275 -13.26 -6.45 0.89
N TYR A 276 -12.31 -5.53 0.76
CA TYR A 276 -11.23 -5.31 1.72
C TYR A 276 -11.37 -3.91 2.31
N ALA A 277 -11.34 -3.83 3.63
CA ALA A 277 -11.21 -2.56 4.34
C ALA A 277 -9.73 -2.36 4.66
N VAL A 278 -9.01 -1.76 3.72
CA VAL A 278 -7.59 -1.39 3.87
C VAL A 278 -7.52 0.05 4.37
N ALA A 279 -6.94 0.26 5.55
CA ALA A 279 -6.80 1.60 6.12
C ALA A 279 -6.05 2.54 5.18
N GLY A 280 -6.57 3.75 4.99
CA GLY A 280 -5.96 4.78 4.15
C GLY A 280 -6.27 4.69 2.66
N ILE A 281 -7.03 3.69 2.18
CA ILE A 281 -7.49 3.63 0.78
C ILE A 281 -8.87 2.99 0.63
N THR A 282 -9.65 3.47 -0.33
CA THR A 282 -10.84 2.77 -0.81
C THR A 282 -10.43 1.85 -1.97
N THR A 283 -10.69 0.56 -1.82
CA THR A 283 -10.36 -0.43 -2.85
C THR A 283 -11.59 -1.18 -3.33
N ASN A 284 -11.66 -1.40 -4.63
CA ASN A 284 -12.48 -2.44 -5.24
C ASN A 284 -11.53 -3.45 -5.88
N THR A 285 -11.88 -4.73 -5.91
CA THR A 285 -11.05 -5.75 -6.58
C THR A 285 -11.60 -6.10 -7.96
N GLY A 286 -12.91 -6.31 -8.08
CA GLY A 286 -13.54 -6.65 -9.35
C GLY A 286 -14.99 -7.07 -9.18
N LYS A 287 -15.62 -7.48 -10.28
CA LYS A 287 -16.94 -8.10 -10.33
C LYS A 287 -16.90 -9.24 -11.32
N VAL A 288 -17.24 -10.44 -10.86
CA VAL A 288 -17.33 -11.63 -11.69
C VAL A 288 -18.71 -12.24 -11.45
N PRO A 289 -19.76 -11.76 -12.14
CA PRO A 289 -21.09 -12.34 -11.98
C PRO A 289 -21.13 -13.77 -12.57
N PRO A 290 -22.05 -14.63 -12.10
CA PRO A 290 -22.34 -15.91 -12.76
C PRO A 290 -22.72 -15.70 -14.23
N ALA A 291 -22.26 -16.61 -15.09
CA ALA A 291 -22.52 -16.58 -16.53
C ALA A 291 -23.49 -17.73 -16.89
N ALA A 292 -24.79 -17.44 -16.85
CA ALA A 292 -25.85 -18.44 -16.97
C ALA A 292 -25.93 -19.04 -18.38
N THR A 293 -25.75 -18.21 -19.40
CA THR A 293 -25.82 -18.61 -20.80
C THR A 293 -24.45 -18.95 -21.37
N VAL A 294 -24.41 -19.75 -22.44
CA VAL A 294 -23.17 -20.02 -23.18
C VAL A 294 -22.55 -18.71 -23.70
N THR A 295 -23.39 -17.78 -24.19
CA THR A 295 -23.00 -16.44 -24.64
C THR A 295 -22.25 -15.66 -23.58
N GLU A 296 -22.75 -15.65 -22.34
CA GLU A 296 -22.07 -14.96 -21.23
C GLU A 296 -20.76 -15.67 -20.88
N ARG A 297 -20.74 -17.02 -20.88
CA ARG A 297 -19.54 -17.79 -20.53
C ARG A 297 -18.40 -17.58 -21.53
N VAL A 298 -18.69 -17.53 -22.83
CA VAL A 298 -17.64 -17.37 -23.85
C VAL A 298 -16.96 -16.01 -23.77
N GLU A 299 -17.68 -14.95 -23.42
CA GLU A 299 -17.15 -13.59 -23.24
C GLU A 299 -16.43 -13.47 -21.88
N ALA A 300 -17.09 -13.91 -20.80
CA ALA A 300 -16.52 -13.88 -19.46
C ALA A 300 -15.22 -14.69 -19.38
N GLY A 301 -15.15 -15.83 -20.09
CA GLY A 301 -13.98 -16.70 -20.15
C GLY A 301 -12.70 -16.03 -20.66
N ILE A 302 -12.85 -14.95 -21.43
CA ILE A 302 -11.74 -14.14 -21.95
C ILE A 302 -11.67 -12.75 -21.31
N GLY A 303 -12.37 -12.54 -20.19
CA GLY A 303 -12.37 -11.29 -19.43
C GLY A 303 -13.16 -10.15 -20.08
N GLN A 304 -14.13 -10.48 -20.93
CA GLN A 304 -15.06 -9.54 -21.57
C GLN A 304 -16.49 -9.69 -21.01
N GLY A 305 -17.43 -8.93 -21.55
CA GLY A 305 -18.83 -8.96 -21.16
C GLY A 305 -19.06 -8.22 -19.84
N THR A 306 -19.53 -8.92 -18.82
CA THR A 306 -19.87 -8.32 -17.51
C THR A 306 -18.76 -8.49 -16.46
N VAL A 307 -17.64 -9.10 -16.83
CA VAL A 307 -16.46 -9.24 -15.97
C VAL A 307 -15.75 -7.89 -15.88
N GLN A 308 -15.51 -7.44 -14.66
CA GLN A 308 -14.78 -6.21 -14.37
C GLN A 308 -13.69 -6.47 -13.35
N ALA A 309 -12.57 -5.78 -13.47
CA ALA A 309 -11.48 -5.83 -12.49
C ALA A 309 -10.86 -4.44 -12.33
N THR A 310 -10.27 -4.19 -11.16
CA THR A 310 -9.38 -3.04 -10.96
C THR A 310 -7.92 -3.49 -11.16
N PRO A 311 -6.98 -2.57 -11.43
CA PRO A 311 -5.55 -2.89 -11.41
C PRO A 311 -5.12 -3.51 -10.07
N PHE A 312 -5.60 -2.97 -8.95
CA PHE A 312 -5.39 -3.57 -7.63
C PHE A 312 -5.87 -5.02 -7.53
N GLY A 313 -7.10 -5.32 -7.99
CA GLY A 313 -7.62 -6.69 -8.00
C GLY A 313 -6.83 -7.64 -8.90
N MET A 314 -6.35 -7.18 -10.05
CA MET A 314 -5.49 -7.99 -10.91
C MET A 314 -4.08 -8.19 -10.33
N ALA A 315 -3.57 -7.23 -9.55
CA ALA A 315 -2.31 -7.41 -8.82
C ALA A 315 -2.47 -8.45 -7.70
N LEU A 316 -3.63 -8.49 -7.03
CA LEU A 316 -3.99 -9.59 -6.11
C LEU A 316 -4.04 -10.94 -6.84
N VAL A 317 -4.64 -11.02 -8.04
CA VAL A 317 -4.61 -12.25 -8.85
C VAL A 317 -3.19 -12.75 -9.08
N ALA A 318 -2.27 -11.86 -9.47
CA ALA A 318 -0.86 -12.22 -9.63
C ALA A 318 -0.22 -12.68 -8.32
N ALA A 319 -0.49 -11.98 -7.22
CA ALA A 319 0.04 -12.30 -5.89
C ALA A 319 -0.45 -13.67 -5.40
N THR A 320 -1.73 -13.99 -5.62
CA THR A 320 -2.31 -15.30 -5.32
C THR A 320 -1.65 -16.41 -6.13
N VAL A 321 -1.34 -16.22 -7.42
CA VAL A 321 -0.60 -17.23 -8.19
C VAL A 321 0.81 -17.41 -7.63
N ALA A 322 1.50 -16.32 -7.29
CA ALA A 322 2.84 -16.38 -6.72
C ALA A 322 2.85 -17.15 -5.38
N ARG A 323 1.95 -16.79 -4.46
CA ARG A 323 1.85 -17.36 -3.10
C ARG A 323 1.15 -18.72 -3.03
N GLY A 324 0.18 -18.97 -3.90
CA GLY A 324 -0.75 -20.11 -3.86
C GLY A 324 -2.04 -19.85 -3.07
N SER A 325 -2.20 -18.66 -2.49
CA SER A 325 -3.38 -18.19 -1.77
C SER A 325 -3.39 -16.67 -1.77
N THR A 326 -4.55 -16.05 -1.61
CA THR A 326 -4.65 -14.60 -1.64
C THR A 326 -4.02 -13.98 -0.39
N PRO A 327 -3.00 -13.11 -0.52
CA PRO A 327 -2.50 -12.36 0.60
C PRO A 327 -3.51 -11.29 1.04
N THR A 328 -3.56 -10.98 2.33
CA THR A 328 -4.37 -9.86 2.82
C THR A 328 -3.61 -8.56 2.51
N PRO A 329 -4.13 -7.70 1.63
CA PRO A 329 -3.47 -6.45 1.27
C PRO A 329 -3.36 -5.55 2.50
N GLN A 330 -2.24 -4.86 2.69
CA GLN A 330 -2.05 -3.93 3.81
C GLN A 330 -1.33 -2.68 3.32
N LEU A 331 -1.81 -1.49 3.71
CA LEU A 331 -1.17 -0.22 3.41
C LEU A 331 -0.46 0.40 4.63
N ILE A 332 -1.11 0.40 5.79
CA ILE A 332 -0.59 0.93 7.06
C ILE A 332 -0.37 -0.24 8.01
N ARG A 333 0.86 -0.47 8.46
CA ARG A 333 1.23 -1.69 9.21
C ARG A 333 0.50 -1.83 10.54
N GLU A 334 0.29 -0.72 11.22
CA GLU A 334 -0.31 -0.68 12.55
C GLU A 334 -1.84 -0.83 12.51
N ILE A 335 -2.46 -0.66 11.33
CA ILE A 335 -3.91 -0.77 11.16
C ILE A 335 -4.22 -1.99 10.30
N PRO A 336 -4.70 -3.10 10.90
CA PRO A 336 -4.93 -4.34 10.17
C PRO A 336 -6.05 -4.18 9.15
N THR A 337 -5.87 -4.79 7.98
CA THR A 337 -6.94 -4.89 6.98
C THR A 337 -7.96 -5.94 7.41
N THR A 338 -9.24 -5.61 7.23
CA THR A 338 -10.35 -6.55 7.49
C THR A 338 -11.09 -6.90 6.20
N GLY A 339 -11.87 -7.98 6.23
CA GLY A 339 -12.53 -8.53 5.05
C GLY A 339 -11.61 -9.42 4.21
N GLY A 340 -11.91 -9.51 2.92
CA GLY A 340 -11.22 -10.40 2.01
C GLY A 340 -11.57 -11.88 2.20
N GLY A 341 -10.73 -12.73 1.62
CA GLY A 341 -10.86 -14.18 1.75
C GLY A 341 -10.81 -14.89 0.40
N GLY A 342 -10.99 -16.21 0.46
CA GLY A 342 -10.86 -17.11 -0.67
C GLY A 342 -10.19 -18.41 -0.23
N ALA A 343 -10.69 -19.53 -0.72
CA ALA A 343 -9.99 -20.79 -0.53
C ALA A 343 -8.60 -20.70 -1.20
N PRO A 344 -7.56 -21.31 -0.63
CA PRO A 344 -6.26 -21.39 -1.30
C PRO A 344 -6.41 -22.13 -2.64
N LEU A 345 -5.57 -21.77 -3.61
CA LEU A 345 -5.51 -22.51 -4.86
C LEU A 345 -5.06 -23.95 -4.56
N PRO A 346 -5.67 -24.98 -5.18
CA PRO A 346 -5.12 -26.33 -5.12
C PRO A 346 -3.67 -26.32 -5.60
N GLY A 347 -2.76 -26.99 -4.86
CA GLY A 347 -1.32 -26.97 -5.16
C GLY A 347 -0.97 -27.26 -6.63
N PRO A 348 -1.55 -28.31 -7.26
CA PRO A 348 -1.34 -28.59 -8.69
C PRO A 348 -1.84 -27.47 -9.62
N VAL A 349 -2.94 -26.79 -9.28
CA VAL A 349 -3.48 -25.65 -10.04
C VAL A 349 -2.52 -24.47 -9.97
N ALA A 350 -2.04 -24.12 -8.77
CA ALA A 350 -1.05 -23.07 -8.60
C ALA A 350 0.24 -23.38 -9.39
N ALA A 351 0.75 -24.61 -9.29
CA ALA A 351 1.94 -25.04 -10.05
C ALA A 351 1.75 -24.91 -11.57
N ALA A 352 0.60 -25.35 -12.09
CA ALA A 352 0.27 -25.22 -13.51
C ALA A 352 0.19 -23.74 -13.96
N LEU A 353 -0.50 -22.89 -13.20
CA LEU A 353 -0.59 -21.45 -13.51
C LEU A 353 0.78 -20.77 -13.52
N ARG A 354 1.64 -21.06 -12.54
CA ARG A 354 3.01 -20.51 -12.49
C ARG A 354 3.84 -20.92 -13.71
N SER A 355 3.70 -22.18 -14.16
CA SER A 355 4.36 -22.68 -15.37
C SER A 355 3.85 -21.95 -16.62
N MET A 356 2.53 -21.92 -16.82
CA MET A 356 1.90 -21.28 -17.99
C MET A 356 2.19 -19.78 -18.05
N MET A 357 2.19 -19.07 -16.92
CA MET A 357 2.57 -17.65 -16.84
C MET A 357 4.06 -17.40 -17.13
N GLY A 358 4.94 -18.34 -16.82
CA GLY A 358 6.34 -18.27 -17.23
C GLY A 358 6.51 -18.49 -18.74
N GLU A 359 5.66 -19.30 -19.36
CA GLU A 359 5.70 -19.54 -20.79
C GLU A 359 5.25 -18.33 -21.62
N VAL A 360 4.32 -17.52 -21.10
CA VAL A 360 3.95 -16.23 -21.71
C VAL A 360 5.19 -15.34 -21.94
N VAL A 361 6.15 -15.37 -21.00
CA VAL A 361 7.38 -14.58 -21.05
C VAL A 361 8.47 -15.27 -21.86
N THR A 362 8.67 -16.58 -21.71
CA THR A 362 9.76 -17.30 -22.39
C THR A 362 9.46 -17.64 -23.85
N GLY A 363 8.19 -17.75 -24.23
CA GLY A 363 7.78 -18.21 -25.55
C GLY A 363 6.45 -17.63 -26.05
N GLY A 364 5.81 -16.72 -25.32
CA GLY A 364 4.47 -16.21 -25.64
C GLY A 364 4.44 -14.72 -25.99
N THR A 365 3.37 -14.06 -25.56
CA THR A 365 3.05 -12.68 -25.90
C THR A 365 3.90 -11.61 -25.18
N ALA A 366 4.72 -11.99 -24.18
CA ALA A 366 5.53 -11.04 -23.40
C ALA A 366 7.04 -11.34 -23.45
N ARG A 367 7.54 -11.80 -24.60
CA ARG A 367 8.97 -12.16 -24.81
C ARG A 367 9.96 -11.05 -24.49
N GLU A 368 9.53 -9.79 -24.60
CA GLU A 368 10.32 -8.62 -24.24
C GLU A 368 10.79 -8.63 -22.77
N LEU A 369 10.08 -9.35 -21.89
CA LEU A 369 10.41 -9.46 -20.46
C LEU A 369 11.36 -10.62 -20.13
N ALA A 370 11.73 -11.46 -21.11
CA ALA A 370 12.52 -12.67 -20.85
C ALA A 370 13.90 -12.39 -20.24
N GLY A 371 14.49 -11.23 -20.54
CA GLY A 371 15.78 -10.79 -19.99
C GLY A 371 15.74 -10.29 -18.55
N LEU A 372 14.56 -10.11 -17.96
CA LEU A 372 14.39 -9.46 -16.64
C LEU A 372 14.31 -10.45 -15.46
N GLY A 373 14.63 -11.73 -15.73
CA GLY A 373 14.84 -12.77 -14.72
C GLY A 373 13.59 -13.21 -13.97
N GLY A 374 13.09 -14.42 -14.25
CA GLY A 374 12.04 -15.05 -13.42
C GLY A 374 10.66 -14.38 -13.47
N VAL A 375 10.44 -13.47 -14.43
CA VAL A 375 9.12 -12.84 -14.65
C VAL A 375 8.14 -13.89 -15.13
N ARG A 376 6.94 -13.89 -14.54
CA ARG A 376 5.80 -14.73 -14.93
C ARG A 376 4.58 -13.86 -15.00
N GLY A 377 3.83 -13.91 -16.09
CA GLY A 377 2.69 -13.02 -16.26
C GLY A 377 1.71 -13.45 -17.33
N LYS A 378 0.75 -12.58 -17.61
CA LYS A 378 -0.22 -12.71 -18.68
C LYS A 378 -0.48 -11.34 -19.30
N THR A 379 -0.37 -11.25 -20.62
CA THR A 379 -0.82 -10.06 -21.36
C THR A 379 -2.34 -10.03 -21.51
N GLY A 380 -2.91 -8.84 -21.69
CA GLY A 380 -4.31 -8.68 -22.05
C GLY A 380 -4.56 -7.50 -22.96
N THR A 381 -5.49 -7.68 -23.89
CA THR A 381 -6.13 -6.61 -24.63
C THR A 381 -7.62 -6.74 -24.34
N ALA A 382 -8.27 -5.64 -23.97
CA ALA A 382 -9.69 -5.65 -23.60
C ALA A 382 -10.42 -4.55 -24.36
N GLN A 383 -11.36 -4.93 -25.24
CA GLN A 383 -12.16 -3.97 -25.99
C GLN A 383 -13.25 -3.39 -25.09
N HIS A 384 -13.53 -2.08 -25.25
CA HIS A 384 -14.59 -1.40 -24.51
C HIS A 384 -15.40 -0.46 -25.42
N GLY A 385 -16.49 0.07 -24.88
CA GLY A 385 -17.37 0.99 -25.61
C GLY A 385 -18.00 0.33 -26.85
N ASP A 386 -17.75 0.89 -28.03
CA ASP A 386 -18.24 0.38 -29.32
C ASP A 386 -17.36 -0.74 -29.92
N GLY A 387 -16.30 -1.16 -29.20
CA GLY A 387 -15.37 -2.20 -29.63
C GLY A 387 -14.23 -1.70 -30.52
N THR A 388 -14.15 -0.40 -30.82
CA THR A 388 -13.05 0.19 -31.63
C THR A 388 -11.82 0.56 -30.81
N ARG A 389 -11.96 0.64 -29.48
CA ARG A 389 -10.89 0.96 -28.54
C ARG A 389 -10.63 -0.20 -27.61
N SER A 390 -9.39 -0.31 -27.15
CA SER A 390 -9.01 -1.34 -26.19
C SER A 390 -7.95 -0.88 -25.20
N HIS A 391 -8.04 -1.42 -23.98
CA HIS A 391 -7.04 -1.27 -22.94
C HIS A 391 -5.89 -2.27 -23.14
N GLY A 392 -4.68 -1.86 -22.78
CA GLY A 392 -3.50 -2.72 -22.74
C GLY A 392 -3.19 -3.14 -21.31
N TRP A 393 -3.01 -4.43 -21.09
CA TRP A 393 -2.74 -5.01 -19.78
C TRP A 393 -1.51 -5.91 -19.78
N PHE A 394 -0.80 -5.90 -18.65
CA PHE A 394 0.09 -6.98 -18.25
C PHE A 394 -0.04 -7.21 -16.74
N VAL A 395 -0.22 -8.46 -16.33
CA VAL A 395 -0.41 -8.85 -14.93
C VAL A 395 0.56 -9.99 -14.62
N GLY A 396 1.34 -9.88 -13.56
CA GLY A 396 2.39 -10.85 -13.30
C GLY A 396 3.16 -10.62 -12.02
N TYR A 397 4.23 -11.39 -11.84
CA TYR A 397 5.11 -11.30 -10.69
C TYR A 397 6.55 -11.66 -11.04
N ARG A 398 7.49 -11.18 -10.22
CA ARG A 398 8.92 -11.52 -10.22
C ARG A 398 9.37 -11.71 -8.77
N GLY A 399 9.66 -12.95 -8.36
CA GLY A 399 9.97 -13.24 -6.96
C GLY A 399 8.81 -12.85 -6.03
N ASP A 400 9.10 -12.06 -5.00
CA ASP A 400 8.12 -11.54 -4.04
C ASP A 400 7.56 -10.15 -4.42
N LEU A 401 7.47 -9.87 -5.72
CA LEU A 401 6.85 -8.65 -6.26
C LEU A 401 5.79 -9.06 -7.28
N ALA A 402 4.52 -8.96 -6.92
CA ALA A 402 3.38 -9.14 -7.83
C ALA A 402 2.80 -7.77 -8.21
N PHE A 403 2.32 -7.65 -9.45
CA PHE A 403 1.90 -6.37 -9.99
C PHE A 403 0.88 -6.51 -11.12
N ALA A 404 0.14 -5.43 -11.35
CA ALA A 404 -0.69 -5.23 -12.52
C ALA A 404 -0.39 -3.89 -13.17
N VAL A 405 -0.27 -3.90 -14.50
CA VAL A 405 -0.07 -2.74 -15.35
C VAL A 405 -1.27 -2.61 -16.26
N LEU A 406 -1.89 -1.42 -16.26
CA LEU A 406 -2.95 -1.05 -17.18
C LEU A 406 -2.54 0.23 -17.91
N VAL A 407 -2.77 0.24 -19.21
CA VAL A 407 -2.69 1.42 -20.06
C VAL A 407 -4.03 1.59 -20.78
N VAL A 408 -4.74 2.66 -20.43
CA VAL A 408 -6.06 2.98 -20.97
C VAL A 408 -5.92 3.36 -22.45
N ASP A 409 -6.84 2.88 -23.28
CA ASP A 409 -6.89 3.11 -24.74
C ASP A 409 -5.58 2.82 -25.50
N ALA A 410 -4.77 1.87 -25.01
CA ALA A 410 -3.50 1.50 -25.64
C ALA A 410 -3.63 0.79 -27.00
N GLY A 411 -4.79 0.21 -27.31
CA GLY A 411 -4.99 -0.58 -28.53
C GLY A 411 -4.33 -1.98 -28.50
N THR A 412 -3.33 -2.17 -27.64
CA THR A 412 -2.51 -3.39 -27.56
C THR A 412 -1.91 -3.57 -26.16
N SER A 413 -1.68 -4.83 -25.78
CA SER A 413 -0.92 -5.17 -24.56
C SER A 413 0.56 -4.77 -24.61
N LYS A 414 1.14 -4.53 -25.80
CA LYS A 414 2.58 -4.21 -25.95
C LYS A 414 3.01 -2.99 -25.14
N VAL A 415 2.16 -1.96 -25.03
CA VAL A 415 2.49 -0.75 -24.24
C VAL A 415 2.59 -1.08 -22.76
N ALA A 416 1.70 -1.93 -22.23
CA ALA A 416 1.75 -2.37 -20.84
C ALA A 416 2.95 -3.30 -20.57
N VAL A 417 3.34 -4.13 -21.54
CA VAL A 417 4.58 -4.94 -21.48
C VAL A 417 5.82 -4.03 -21.45
N GLY A 418 5.87 -3.00 -22.31
CA GLY A 418 6.97 -2.02 -22.31
C GLY A 418 7.07 -1.24 -21.00
N ALA A 419 5.94 -0.79 -20.45
CA ALA A 419 5.91 -0.15 -19.12
C ALA A 419 6.37 -1.12 -18.01
N THR A 420 6.00 -2.40 -18.10
CA THR A 420 6.51 -3.44 -17.19
C THR A 420 8.03 -3.60 -17.31
N ALA A 421 8.57 -3.57 -18.52
CA ALA A 421 10.01 -3.68 -18.75
C ALA A 421 10.77 -2.50 -18.12
N ALA A 422 10.26 -1.28 -18.27
CA ALA A 422 10.81 -0.10 -17.62
C ALA A 422 10.76 -0.19 -16.09
N PHE A 423 9.61 -0.61 -15.55
CA PHE A 423 9.42 -0.79 -14.10
C PHE A 423 10.39 -1.81 -13.51
N LEU A 424 10.43 -3.03 -14.06
CA LEU A 424 11.26 -4.10 -13.54
C LEU A 424 12.75 -3.92 -13.87
N GLY A 425 13.10 -3.18 -14.92
CA GLY A 425 14.47 -2.86 -15.27
C GLY A 425 15.12 -1.82 -14.35
N ALA A 426 14.31 -1.03 -13.64
CA ALA A 426 14.77 -0.08 -12.64
C ALA A 426 14.92 -0.69 -11.23
N LEU A 427 14.59 -1.98 -11.06
CA LEU A 427 14.58 -2.71 -9.78
C LEU A 427 15.60 -3.83 -9.70
#